data_AF-A0A2P7RQS7-F1
#
_entry.id   AF-A0A2P7RQS7-F1
#
_cell.length_a   1.000
_cell.length_b   1.000
_cell.length_c   1.000
_cell.angle_alpha   90.00
_cell.angle_beta   90.00
_cell.angle_gamma   90.00
#
_symmetry.space_group_name_H-M   'P 1'
#
loop_
_entity.id
_entity.type
_entity.pdbx_description
1 polymer ?
#
loop_
_entity_poly.entity_id
_entity_poly.type
_entity_poly.pdbx_seq_one_letter_code
_entity_poly.pdbx_strand_id
1 'polypeptide(L)' 'MNAINIRIEDETLVSRLSRLADVHKRSVEAEALEIIRSALAEEVRVDRLAIADRIAAMTPKDRVRTDSTALVREDRDRDE' A
#
# COMPACT_ATOMS: atom_id res chain seq x y z
N MET A 1 -19.37 15.23 6.35
CA MET A 1 -18.84 15.59 5.02
C MET A 1 -17.62 16.44 5.29
N ASN A 2 -16.42 15.94 5.03
CA ASN A 2 -15.18 16.67 5.31
C ASN A 2 -14.74 17.32 4.01
N ALA A 3 -14.42 18.62 4.05
CA ALA A 3 -14.00 19.39 2.90
C ALA A 3 -12.58 19.93 3.13
N ILE A 4 -11.72 19.81 2.13
CA ILE A 4 -10.38 20.38 2.10
C ILE A 4 -10.35 21.40 0.98
N ASN A 5 -9.90 22.62 1.27
CA ASN A 5 -9.72 23.67 0.26
C ASN A 5 -8.23 23.83 -0.02
N ILE A 6 -7.82 23.60 -1.27
CA ILE A 6 -6.43 23.63 -1.69
C ILE A 6 -6.27 24.77 -2.68
N ARG A 7 -5.42 25.75 -2.34
CA ARG A 7 -5.01 26.80 -3.27
C ARG A 7 -3.72 26.37 -3.94
N ILE A 8 -3.74 26.24 -5.27
CA ILE A 8 -2.60 25.87 -6.09
C ILE A 8 -2.10 27.14 -6.78
N GLU A 9 -0.89 27.59 -6.46
CA GLU A 9 -0.29 28.79 -7.07
C GLU A 9 0.41 28.47 -8.41
N ASP A 10 0.73 27.19 -8.65
CA ASP A 10 1.35 26.72 -9.89
C ASP A 10 0.29 26.45 -10.98
N GLU A 11 0.21 27.37 -11.94
CA GLU A 11 -0.70 27.28 -13.09
C GLU A 11 -0.39 26.09 -14.01
N THR A 12 0.87 25.67 -14.09
CA THR A 12 1.26 24.51 -14.90
C THR A 12 0.71 23.22 -14.30
N LEU A 13 0.66 23.14 -12.96
CA LEU A 13 0.09 22.01 -12.25
C LEU A 13 -1.43 21.94 -12.44
N VAL A 14 -2.12 23.08 -12.36
CA VAL A 14 -3.56 23.18 -12.65
C VAL A 14 -3.85 22.74 -14.08
N SER A 15 -3.07 23.21 -15.05
CA SER A 15 -3.22 22.86 -16.47
C SER A 15 -3.02 21.36 -16.72
N ARG A 16 -2.03 20.75 -16.08
CA ARG A 16 -1.77 19.31 -16.17
C ARG A 16 -2.90 18.50 -15.53
N LEU A 17 -3.40 18.92 -14.38
CA LEU A 17 -4.50 18.25 -13.69
C LEU A 17 -5.79 18.29 -14.52
N SER A 18 -6.13 19.45 -15.09
CA SER A 18 -7.28 19.60 -15.99
C SER A 18 -7.17 18.70 -17.22
N ARG A 19 -5.99 18.67 -17.85
CA ARG A 19 -5.74 17.80 -19.00
C ARG A 19 -5.91 16.32 -18.66
N LEU A 20 -5.43 15.88 -17.49
CA LEU A 20 -5.59 14.50 -17.04
C LEU A 20 -7.08 14.17 -16.79
N ALA A 21 -7.81 15.09 -16.17
CA ALA A 21 -9.24 14.94 -15.94
C ALA A 21 -10.02 14.77 -17.26
N ASP A 22 -9.69 15.56 -18.29
CA ASP A 22 -10.27 15.44 -19.63
C ASP A 22 -9.97 14.08 -20.28
N VAL A 23 -8.70 13.63 -20.20
CA VAL A 23 -8.28 12.33 -20.75
C VAL A 23 -9.02 11.17 -20.07
N HIS A 24 -9.16 11.24 -18.75
CA HIS A 24 -9.87 10.22 -17.96
C HIS A 24 -11.39 10.40 -17.93
N LYS A 25 -11.92 11.41 -18.63
CA LYS A 25 -13.36 11.75 -18.71
C LYS A 25 -14.03 11.87 -17.35
N ARG A 26 -13.38 12.57 -16.42
CA ARG A 26 -13.91 12.85 -15.07
C ARG A 26 -13.70 14.31 -14.69
N SER A 27 -14.35 14.76 -13.62
CA SER A 27 -14.14 16.12 -13.12
C SER A 27 -12.72 16.28 -12.57
N VAL A 28 -12.22 17.52 -12.57
CA VAL A 28 -10.92 17.88 -11.99
C VAL A 28 -10.83 17.45 -10.52
N GLU A 29 -11.93 17.61 -9.77
CA GLU A 29 -12.02 17.18 -8.37
C GLU A 29 -11.91 15.66 -8.23
N ALA A 30 -12.57 14.89 -9.10
CA ALA A 30 -12.50 13.44 -9.10
C ALA A 30 -11.10 12.94 -9.49
N GLU A 31 -10.45 13.60 -10.46
CA GLU A 31 -9.06 13.35 -10.82
C GLU A 31 -8.11 13.59 -9.64
N ALA A 32 -8.23 14.75 -8.99
CA ALA A 32 -7.41 15.09 -7.84
C ALA A 32 -7.57 14.07 -6.71
N LEU A 33 -8.80 13.65 -6.42
CA LEU A 33 -9.10 12.68 -5.37
C LEU A 33 -8.47 11.31 -5.66
N GLU A 34 -8.47 10.89 -6.92
CA GLU A 34 -7.91 9.61 -7.34
C GLU A 34 -6.38 9.63 -7.36
N ILE A 35 -5.76 10.76 -7.71
CA ILE A 35 -4.32 10.97 -7.56
C ILE A 35 -3.92 10.92 -6.08
N ILE A 36 -4.65 11.63 -5.20
CA ILE A 36 -4.40 11.61 -3.75
C ILE A 36 -4.55 10.19 -3.21
N ARG A 37 -5.61 9.47 -3.60
CA ARG A 37 -5.84 8.07 -3.20
C ARG A 37 -4.68 7.17 -3.62
N SER A 38 -4.20 7.35 -4.85
CA SER A 38 -3.10 6.54 -5.41
C SER A 38 -1.79 6.82 -4.67
N ALA A 39 -1.47 8.09 -4.41
CA ALA A 39 -0.27 8.49 -3.68
C ALA A 39 -0.26 7.93 -2.24
N LEU A 40 -1.40 8.03 -1.53
CA LEU A 40 -1.53 7.49 -0.17
C LEU A 40 -1.46 5.95 -0.16
N ALA A 41 -1.95 5.28 -1.21
CA ALA A 41 -1.85 3.83 -1.33
C ALA A 41 -0.41 3.35 -1.57
N GLU A 42 0.41 4.14 -2.27
CA GLU A 42 1.84 3.85 -2.48
C GLU A 42 2.66 3.96 -1.20
N GLU A 43 2.42 4.97 -0.35
CA GLU A 43 3.08 5.06 0.97
C GLU A 43 2.86 3.81 1.82
N VAL A 44 1.64 3.27 1.82
CA VAL A 44 1.31 2.03 2.56
C VAL A 44 2.10 0.82 2.02
N ARG A 45 2.43 0.78 0.72
CA ARG A 45 3.23 -0.31 0.15
C ARG A 45 4.70 -0.23 0.58
N VAL A 46 5.26 0.98 0.60
CA VAL A 46 6.64 1.21 1.08
C VAL A 46 6.76 0.83 2.56
N ASP A 47 5.76 1.17 3.37
CA ASP A 47 5.73 0.80 4.80
C ASP A 47 5.66 -0.72 5.01
N ARG A 48 4.89 -1.45 4.20
CA ARG A 48 4.83 -2.92 4.25
C ARG A 48 6.18 -3.59 3.96
N LEU A 49 6.94 -3.06 3.01
CA LEU A 49 8.27 -3.59 2.70
C LEU A 49 9.23 -3.35 3.87
N ALA A 50 9.20 -2.16 4.47
CA ALA A 50 10.00 -1.84 5.65
C ALA A 50 9.63 -2.72 6.87
N ILE A 51 8.35 -3.04 7.04
CA ILE A 51 7.88 -3.98 8.06
C ILE A 51 8.40 -5.40 7.78
N ALA A 52 8.35 -5.85 6.53
CA ALA A 52 8.88 -7.16 6.13
C ALA A 52 10.39 -7.27 6.41
N ASP A 53 11.16 -6.22 6.09
CA ASP A 53 12.59 -6.15 6.38
C ASP A 53 12.87 -6.18 7.89
N ARG A 54 12.07 -5.47 8.69
CA ARG A 54 12.17 -5.52 10.15
C ARG A 54 11.92 -6.92 10.69
N ILE A 55 10.88 -7.60 10.20
CA ILE A 55 10.58 -8.99 10.60
C ILE A 55 11.71 -9.93 10.18
N ALA A 56 12.25 -9.76 8.98
CA ALA A 56 13.38 -10.55 8.48
C ALA A 56 14.67 -10.33 9.30
N ALA A 57 14.91 -9.11 9.78
CA ALA A 57 16.03 -8.79 10.66
C ALA A 57 15.89 -9.39 12.07
N MET A 58 14.65 -9.47 12.58
CA MET A 58 14.35 -10.11 13.87
C MET A 58 14.32 -11.64 13.80
N THR A 59 14.21 -12.21 12.60
CA THR A 59 14.13 -13.66 12.41
C THR A 59 15.54 -14.24 12.25
N PRO A 60 16.00 -15.11 13.16
CA PRO A 60 17.31 -15.76 13.06
C PRO A 60 17.40 -16.56 11.75
N LYS A 61 18.39 -16.25 10.91
CA LYS A 61 18.59 -16.90 9.60
C LYS A 61 19.40 -18.20 9.69
N ASP A 62 20.01 -18.44 10.84
CA ASP A 62 20.89 -19.56 11.16
C ASP A 62 20.14 -20.78 11.71
N ARG A 63 18.83 -20.67 11.97
CA ARG A 63 17.99 -21.78 12.42
C ARG A 63 17.10 -22.30 11.30
N VAL A 64 17.15 -23.61 11.08
CA VAL A 64 16.20 -24.32 10.21
C VAL A 64 14.81 -24.13 10.81
N ARG A 65 13.94 -23.40 10.12
CA ARG A 65 12.53 -23.28 10.52
C ARG A 65 11.84 -24.57 10.14
N THR A 66 11.39 -25.33 11.14
CA THR A 66 10.54 -26.49 10.92
C THR A 66 9.21 -26.03 10.31
N ASP A 67 8.78 -26.71 9.25
CA ASP A 67 7.47 -26.44 8.64
C ASP A 67 6.37 -26.73 9.67
N SER A 68 5.66 -25.68 10.07
CA SER A 68 4.54 -25.77 11.01
C SER A 68 3.46 -26.74 10.54
N THR A 69 3.31 -26.98 9.24
CA THR A 69 2.36 -27.98 8.72
C THR A 69 2.79 -29.41 8.98
N ALA A 70 4.10 -29.68 9.09
CA ALA A 70 4.63 -30.98 9.48
C ALA A 70 4.32 -31.26 10.96
N LEU A 71 4.47 -30.25 11.83
CA LEU A 71 4.15 -30.37 13.26
C LEU A 71 2.66 -30.65 13.50
N VAL A 72 1.77 -29.98 12.76
CA VAL A 72 0.31 -30.18 12.87
C VAL A 72 -0.13 -31.57 12.39
N ARG A 73 0.59 -32.16 11.43
CA ARG A 73 0.34 -33.54 10.99
C ARG A 73 0.81 -34.54 12.04
N GLU A 74 2.01 -34.34 12.59
CA GLU A 74 2.57 -35.20 13.64
C GLU A 74 1.73 -35.22 14.92
N ASP A 75 1.11 -34.10 15.29
CA ASP A 75 0.17 -34.04 16.42
C ASP A 75 -1.13 -34.79 16.13
N ARG A 76 -1.66 -34.65 14.90
CA ARG A 76 -2.89 -35.37 14.50
C ARG A 76 -2.68 -36.88 14.49
N ASP A 77 -1.54 -37.33 13.99
CA ASP A 77 -1.20 -38.76 13.90
C ASP A 77 -0.86 -39.37 15.27
N ARG A 78 -0.69 -38.56 16.34
CA ARG A 78 -0.49 -39.02 17.73
C ARG A 78 -1.79 -39.25 18.51
N ASP A 79 -2.87 -38.61 18.09
CA ASP A 79 -4.18 -38.66 18.77
C ASP A 79 -5.15 -39.70 18.14
N GLU A 80 -4.69 -40.47 17.15
CA GLU A 80 -5.36 -41.66 16.56
C GLU A 80 -4.79 -42.98 17.11
#